data_AF-A0A814K0R8-F1
#
_entry.id   AF-A0A814K0R8-F1
#
_cell.length_a   1.000
_cell.length_b   1.000
_cell.length_c   1.000
_cell.angle_alpha   90.00
_cell.angle_beta   90.00
_cell.angle_gamma   90.00
#
_symmetry.space_group_name_H-M   'P 1'
#
loop_
_entity.id
_entity.type
_entity.pdbx_description
1 polymer ?
#
loop_
_entity_poly.entity_id
_entity_poly.type
_entity_poly.pdbx_seq_one_letter_code
_entity_poly.pdbx_strand_id
1 'polypeptide(L)'
;MKYQKNLIKKKTCHLVENNLICEQQHGFVPRKCCTTNLLETLDIITKALNDKKIFDIIYTDYSKAFDKVNHRKLQFDLDRIVLWSNLWEIPLNDKKCKVIRYGNSINEPNYQIRRGDGSIFKLSNSFGEKDLGVMISNDLK
;
A
#
# COMPACT_ATOMS: atom_id res chain seq x y z
N MET A 1 -13.98 1.99 -5.07
CA MET A 1 -13.28 3.17 -4.49
C MET A 1 -13.59 3.47 -3.00
N LYS A 2 -14.85 3.51 -2.53
CA LYS A 2 -15.20 3.90 -1.14
C LYS A 2 -14.64 2.94 -0.07
N TYR A 3 -14.62 1.63 -0.37
CA TYR A 3 -14.16 0.57 0.54
C TYR A 3 -12.63 0.58 0.74
N GLN A 4 -11.84 0.69 -0.33
CA GLN A 4 -10.38 0.80 -0.26
C GLN A 4 -9.93 2.04 0.53
N LYS A 5 -10.59 3.19 0.31
CA LYS A 5 -10.33 4.41 1.10
C LYS A 5 -10.62 4.19 2.59
N ASN A 6 -11.68 3.47 2.95
CA ASN A 6 -12.00 3.18 4.35
C ASN A 6 -10.98 2.23 5.01
N LEU A 7 -10.50 1.21 4.29
CA LEU A 7 -9.50 0.29 4.81
C LEU A 7 -8.15 0.98 5.03
N ILE A 8 -7.70 1.78 4.06
CA ILE A 8 -6.49 2.60 4.19
C ILE A 8 -6.65 3.55 5.37
N LYS A 9 -7.77 4.27 5.46
CA LYS A 9 -8.05 5.19 6.57
C LYS A 9 -7.97 4.48 7.93
N LYS A 10 -8.57 3.29 8.06
CA LYS A 10 -8.56 2.50 9.31
C LYS A 10 -7.16 2.02 9.70
N LYS A 11 -6.37 1.54 8.72
CA LYS A 11 -4.96 1.17 8.95
C LYS A 11 -4.13 2.38 9.36
N THR A 12 -4.31 3.53 8.70
CA THR A 12 -3.50 4.70 9.01
C THR A 12 -3.84 5.30 10.37
N CYS A 13 -5.10 5.26 10.82
CA CYS A 13 -5.44 5.65 12.20
C CYS A 13 -4.64 4.85 13.23
N HIS A 14 -4.59 3.52 13.08
CA HIS A 14 -3.82 2.67 13.98
C HIS A 14 -2.31 2.98 13.94
N LEU A 15 -1.75 3.26 12.76
CA LEU A 15 -0.33 3.63 12.62
C LEU A 15 -0.02 4.97 13.31
N VAL A 16 -0.92 5.95 13.22
CA VAL A 16 -0.81 7.24 13.91
C VAL A 16 -0.92 7.05 15.43
N GLU A 17 -1.92 6.32 15.89
CA GLU A 17 -2.16 6.05 17.33
C GLU A 17 -0.98 5.32 18.01
N ASN A 18 -0.21 4.54 17.25
CA ASN A 18 0.91 3.74 17.77
C ASN A 18 2.28 4.34 17.43
N ASN A 19 2.35 5.59 16.96
CA ASN A 19 3.60 6.26 16.57
C ASN A 19 4.45 5.46 15.56
N LEU A 20 3.79 4.70 14.68
CA LEU A 20 4.42 3.87 13.64
C LEU A 20 4.57 4.61 12.31
N ILE A 21 4.12 5.86 12.24
CA ILE A 21 4.23 6.73 11.07
C ILE A 21 4.71 8.11 11.51
N CYS A 22 5.51 8.74 10.67
CA CYS A 22 6.03 10.09 10.90
C CYS A 22 4.88 11.10 10.93
N GLU A 23 4.90 12.05 11.87
CA GLU A 23 3.87 13.10 11.97
C GLU A 23 3.79 13.94 10.70
N GLN A 24 4.92 14.17 10.03
CA GLN A 24 5.05 14.88 8.76
C GLN A 24 4.65 14.02 7.54
N GLN A 25 4.17 12.78 7.72
CA GLN A 25 3.64 12.00 6.61
C GLN A 25 2.27 12.55 6.18
N HIS A 26 2.13 12.98 4.93
CA HIS A 26 0.84 13.40 4.37
C HIS A 26 0.17 12.33 3.51
N GLY A 27 0.95 11.43 2.91
CA GLY A 27 0.43 10.34 2.10
C GLY A 27 -0.36 9.35 2.94
N PHE A 28 -1.59 9.04 2.54
CA PHE A 28 -2.48 8.06 3.17
C PHE A 28 -2.90 8.38 4.63
N VAL A 29 -2.58 9.55 5.17
CA VAL A 29 -2.96 9.99 6.51
C VAL A 29 -4.31 10.73 6.49
N PRO A 30 -5.27 10.37 7.36
CA PRO A 30 -6.56 11.04 7.42
C PRO A 30 -6.36 12.54 7.70
N ARG A 31 -7.13 13.40 7.01
CA ARG A 31 -7.10 14.87 7.14
C ARG A 31 -5.79 15.54 6.69
N LYS A 32 -4.80 14.79 6.20
CA LYS A 32 -3.65 15.33 5.47
C LYS A 32 -3.82 15.11 3.97
N CYS A 33 -3.36 16.07 3.17
CA CYS A 33 -3.39 16.06 1.72
C CYS A 33 -2.15 16.75 1.13
N CYS A 34 -2.00 16.71 -0.20
CA CYS A 34 -0.90 17.38 -0.90
C CYS A 34 -0.83 18.89 -0.62
N THR A 35 -1.98 19.55 -0.49
CA THR A 35 -2.05 20.98 -0.16
C THR A 35 -1.51 21.26 1.24
N THR A 36 -1.91 20.47 2.23
CA THR A 36 -1.37 20.62 3.60
C THR A 36 0.13 20.31 3.66
N ASN A 37 0.62 19.36 2.84
CA ASN A 37 2.05 19.05 2.76
C ASN A 37 2.85 20.23 2.22
N LEU A 38 2.35 20.84 1.15
CA LEU A 38 2.96 22.02 0.55
C LEU A 38 2.94 23.19 1.53
N LEU A 39 1.82 23.41 2.23
CA LEU A 39 1.69 24.49 3.21
C LEU A 39 2.65 24.32 4.39
N GLU A 40 2.76 23.11 4.96
CA GLU A 40 3.68 22.80 6.06
C GLU A 40 5.15 22.98 5.62
N THR A 41 5.47 22.53 4.40
CA THR A 41 6.81 22.74 3.81
C THR A 41 7.13 24.22 3.63
N LEU A 42 6.18 25.01 3.10
CA LEU A 42 6.36 26.45 2.92
C LEU A 42 6.55 27.19 4.25
N ASP A 43 5.83 26.80 5.30
CA ASP A 43 5.99 27.39 6.63
C ASP A 43 7.41 27.16 7.19
N ILE A 44 7.92 25.93 7.06
CA ILE A 44 9.30 25.58 7.44
C ILE A 44 10.32 26.43 6.67
N ILE A 45 10.14 26.55 5.35
CA ILE A 45 11.01 27.36 4.49
C ILE A 45 11.00 28.84 4.91
N THR A 46 9.80 29.41 5.08
CA THR A 46 9.63 30.83 5.39
C THR A 46 10.27 31.17 6.75
N LYS A 47 10.14 30.26 7.72
CA LYS A 47 10.80 30.40 9.02
C LYS A 47 12.33 30.36 8.91
N ALA A 48 12.89 29.43 8.14
CA ALA A 48 14.34 29.37 7.92
C ALA A 48 14.89 30.63 7.23
N LEU A 49 14.14 31.18 6.27
CA LEU A 49 14.47 32.44 5.60
C LEU A 49 14.45 33.64 6.57
N ASN A 50 13.43 33.75 7.41
CA ASN A 50 13.35 34.80 8.44
C ASN A 50 14.51 34.72 9.43
N ASP A 51 14.92 33.50 9.80
CA ASP A 51 16.06 33.26 10.69
C ASP A 51 17.43 33.43 9.98
N LYS A 52 17.45 33.75 8.68
CA LYS A 52 18.66 33.79 7.83
C LYS A 52 19.48 32.50 7.87
N LYS A 53 18.81 31.35 8.00
CA LYS A 53 19.44 30.03 7.97
C LYS A 53 19.57 29.52 6.54
N ILE A 54 20.70 28.90 6.24
CA ILE A 54 20.90 28.16 5.00
C ILE A 54 20.14 26.83 5.12
N PHE A 55 19.38 26.46 4.09
CA PHE A 55 18.68 25.19 4.03
C PHE A 55 18.68 24.64 2.60
N ASP A 56 18.69 23.33 2.49
CA ASP A 56 18.58 22.59 1.24
C ASP A 56 17.35 21.69 1.30
N ILE A 57 16.65 21.55 0.17
CA ILE A 57 15.49 20.67 0.04
C ILE A 57 15.76 19.62 -1.03
N ILE A 58 15.67 18.36 -0.64
CA ILE A 58 15.88 17.23 -1.54
C ILE A 58 14.55 16.52 -1.73
N TYR A 59 13.99 16.63 -2.93
CA TYR A 59 12.85 15.81 -3.35
C TYR A 59 13.38 14.48 -3.89
N THR A 60 12.96 13.36 -3.29
CA THR A 60 13.29 12.02 -3.78
C THR A 60 12.02 11.27 -4.13
N ASP A 61 12.03 10.61 -5.28
CA ASP A 61 11.01 9.64 -5.66
C ASP A 61 11.62 8.24 -5.62
N TYR A 62 10.88 7.29 -5.05
CA TYR A 62 11.35 5.90 -4.99
C TYR A 62 11.03 5.23 -6.30
N SER A 63 12.05 5.04 -7.14
CA SER A 63 11.93 4.11 -8.25
C SER A 63 11.55 2.73 -7.70
N LYS A 64 10.34 2.27 -8.05
CA LYS A 64 9.87 0.91 -7.77
C LYS A 64 9.76 0.57 -6.28
N ALA A 65 9.12 1.44 -5.48
CA ALA A 65 8.86 1.18 -4.06
C ALA A 65 8.17 -0.18 -3.80
N PHE A 66 7.32 -0.63 -4.72
CA PHE A 66 6.62 -1.91 -4.62
C PHE A 66 7.48 -3.12 -5.01
N ASP A 67 8.48 -2.96 -5.87
CA ASP A 67 9.38 -4.06 -6.27
C ASP A 67 10.33 -4.45 -5.14
N LYS A 68 10.62 -3.53 -4.21
CA LYS A 68 11.48 -3.77 -3.04
C LYS A 68 10.74 -4.33 -1.83
N VAL A 69 9.43 -4.56 -1.91
CA VAL A 69 8.66 -5.13 -0.80
C VAL A 69 9.04 -6.60 -0.60
N ASN A 70 9.37 -6.95 0.64
CA ASN A 70 9.75 -8.32 1.00
C ASN A 70 8.58 -9.30 0.77
N HIS A 71 8.75 -10.21 -0.19
CA HIS A 71 7.73 -11.20 -0.56
C HIS A 71 7.26 -12.09 0.60
N ARG A 72 8.13 -12.42 1.57
CA ARG A 72 7.73 -13.18 2.76
C ARG A 72 6.76 -12.39 3.63
N LYS A 73 6.97 -11.08 3.76
CA LYS A 73 6.06 -10.20 4.51
C LYS A 73 4.71 -10.09 3.81
N LEU A 74 4.69 -10.03 2.47
CA LEU A 74 3.44 -9.99 1.71
C LEU A 74 2.66 -11.30 1.83
N GLN A 75 3.33 -12.46 1.81
CA GLN A 75 2.69 -13.75 2.08
C GLN A 75 2.10 -13.79 3.50
N PHE A 76 2.84 -13.33 4.51
CA PHE A 76 2.33 -13.26 5.88
C PHE A 76 1.09 -12.36 6.02
N ASP A 77 1.09 -11.20 5.35
CA ASP A 77 -0.06 -10.31 5.33
C ASP A 77 -1.26 -10.94 4.60
N LEU A 78 -1.03 -11.69 3.53
CA LEU A 78 -2.07 -12.47 2.84
C LEU A 78 -2.68 -13.53 3.78
N ASP A 79 -1.86 -14.27 4.50
CA ASP A 79 -2.31 -15.29 5.46
C ASP A 79 -3.21 -14.67 6.55
N ARG A 80 -2.86 -13.47 7.03
CA ARG A 80 -3.68 -12.73 8.00
C ARG A 80 -5.02 -12.29 7.44
N ILE A 81 -5.06 -11.87 6.17
CA ILE A 81 -6.32 -11.49 5.50
C ILE A 81 -7.22 -12.72 5.35
N VAL A 82 -6.66 -13.87 4.97
CA VAL A 82 -7.40 -15.13 4.86
C VAL A 82 -7.95 -15.55 6.22
N LEU A 83 -7.14 -15.49 7.29
CA LEU A 83 -7.58 -15.80 8.63
C LEU A 83 -8.72 -14.86 9.07
N TRP A 84 -8.57 -13.56 8.88
CA TRP A 84 -9.61 -12.58 9.17
C TRP A 84 -10.89 -12.87 8.38
N SER A 85 -10.78 -13.14 7.08
CA SER A 85 -11.91 -13.47 6.21
C SER A 85 -12.68 -14.70 6.71
N ASN A 86 -11.98 -15.74 7.15
CA ASN A 86 -12.60 -16.95 7.70
C ASN A 86 -13.25 -16.70 9.07
N LEU A 87 -12.59 -15.96 9.97
CA LEU A 87 -13.12 -15.63 11.31
C LEU A 87 -14.45 -14.87 11.25
N TRP A 88 -14.66 -14.09 10.19
CA TRP A 88 -15.86 -13.29 9.99
C TRP A 88 -16.88 -13.98 9.06
N GLU A 89 -16.65 -15.24 8.69
CA GLU A 89 -17.52 -16.03 7.80
C GLU A 89 -17.73 -15.39 6.41
N ILE A 90 -16.76 -14.60 5.94
CA ILE A 90 -16.76 -13.97 4.61
C ILE A 90 -15.54 -14.50 3.84
N PRO A 91 -15.54 -15.76 3.39
CA PRO A 91 -14.37 -16.38 2.76
C PRO A 91 -13.98 -15.67 1.46
N LEU A 92 -12.69 -15.51 1.22
CA LEU A 92 -12.16 -14.99 -0.03
C LEU A 92 -12.53 -15.93 -1.19
N ASN A 93 -12.90 -15.35 -2.33
CA ASN A 93 -12.97 -16.08 -3.58
C ASN A 93 -11.56 -16.18 -4.17
N ASP A 94 -10.83 -17.20 -3.76
CA ASP A 94 -9.46 -17.48 -4.16
C ASP A 94 -9.26 -17.56 -5.68
N LYS A 95 -10.24 -18.07 -6.44
CA LYS A 95 -10.22 -18.08 -7.92
C LYS A 95 -10.17 -16.67 -8.52
N LYS A 96 -10.72 -15.67 -7.82
CA LYS A 96 -10.67 -14.25 -8.19
C LYS A 96 -9.42 -13.54 -7.63
N CYS A 97 -8.64 -14.18 -6.76
CA CYS A 97 -7.39 -13.61 -6.27
C CYS A 97 -6.28 -13.84 -7.31
N LYS A 98 -5.63 -12.76 -7.72
CA LYS A 98 -4.60 -12.75 -8.76
C LYS A 98 -3.43 -11.87 -8.33
N VAL A 99 -2.24 -12.18 -8.85
CA VAL A 99 -1.04 -11.39 -8.60
C VAL A 99 -0.77 -10.56 -9.86
N ILE A 100 -0.93 -9.24 -9.76
CA ILE A 100 -0.50 -8.33 -10.81
C ILE A 100 0.89 -7.83 -10.44
N ARG A 101 1.88 -8.15 -11.28
CA ARG A 101 3.27 -7.72 -11.07
C ARG A 101 3.58 -6.53 -11.95
N TYR A 102 4.09 -5.47 -11.33
CA TYR A 102 4.69 -4.34 -12.01
C TYR A 102 6.21 -4.55 -12.09
N GLY A 103 6.82 -4.19 -13.22
CA GLY A 103 8.26 -4.25 -13.42
C GLY A 103 8.85 -5.63 -13.77
N ASN A 104 10.15 -5.64 -14.08
CA ASN A 104 10.88 -6.79 -14.63
C ASN A 104 11.62 -7.57 -13.52
N SER A 105 10.89 -8.12 -12.54
CA SER A 105 11.49 -9.03 -11.56
C SER A 105 11.66 -10.43 -12.16
N ILE A 106 12.89 -10.95 -12.11
CA ILE A 106 13.27 -12.28 -12.61
C ILE A 106 12.65 -13.39 -11.74
N ASN A 107 12.48 -13.14 -10.44
CA ASN A 107 11.96 -14.14 -9.52
C ASN A 107 10.44 -14.00 -9.39
N GLU A 108 9.73 -15.08 -9.70
CA GLU A 108 8.30 -15.19 -9.44
C GLU A 108 8.05 -15.61 -7.99
N PRO A 109 7.63 -14.71 -7.08
CA PRO A 109 7.15 -15.11 -5.77
C PRO A 109 5.98 -16.08 -5.89
N ASN A 110 6.10 -17.20 -5.20
CA ASN A 110 5.09 -18.24 -5.15
C ASN A 110 4.08 -17.95 -4.05
N TYR A 111 3.15 -17.03 -4.29
CA TYR A 111 2.10 -16.71 -3.33
C TYR A 111 1.00 -17.77 -3.30
N GLN A 112 0.49 -18.06 -2.11
CA GLN A 112 -0.52 -19.10 -1.91
C GLN A 112 -1.56 -18.69 -0.87
N ILE A 113 -2.78 -19.19 -1.02
CA ILE A 113 -3.87 -19.09 -0.04
C ILE A 113 -4.08 -20.47 0.56
N ARG A 114 -4.04 -20.56 1.89
CA ARG A 114 -4.43 -21.76 2.62
C ARG A 114 -5.92 -21.67 2.96
N ARG A 115 -6.73 -22.51 2.34
CA ARG A 115 -8.18 -22.55 2.59
C ARG A 115 -8.47 -23.18 3.97
N GLY A 116 -9.69 -22.96 4.47
CA GLY A 116 -10.14 -23.51 5.76
C GLY A 116 -10.16 -25.05 5.80
N ASP A 117 -10.29 -25.71 4.66
CA ASP A 117 -10.22 -27.18 4.51
C ASP A 117 -8.78 -27.72 4.50
N GLY A 118 -7.77 -26.84 4.65
CA GLY A 118 -6.35 -27.19 4.60
C GLY A 118 -5.77 -27.28 3.19
N SER A 119 -6.58 -27.15 2.14
CA SER A 119 -6.10 -27.13 0.75
C SER A 119 -5.34 -25.83 0.46
N ILE A 120 -4.37 -25.92 -0.46
CA ILE A 120 -3.54 -24.78 -0.86
C ILE A 120 -3.92 -24.37 -2.29
N PHE A 121 -4.26 -23.10 -2.46
CA PHE A 121 -4.48 -22.49 -3.76
C PHE A 121 -3.32 -21.55 -4.11
N LYS A 122 -2.57 -21.89 -5.16
CA LYS A 122 -1.48 -21.05 -5.66
C LYS A 122 -2.06 -19.90 -6.50
N LEU A 123 -1.65 -18.67 -6.18
CA LEU A 123 -2.07 -17.50 -6.94
C LEU A 123 -1.34 -17.44 -8.29
N SER A 124 -2.10 -17.26 -9.36
CA SER A 124 -1.55 -17.08 -10.71
C SER A 124 -1.22 -15.60 -10.97
N ASN A 125 -0.13 -15.34 -11.68
CA ASN A 125 0.16 -14.01 -12.20
C ASN A 125 -0.85 -13.64 -13.31
N SER A 126 -1.24 -12.37 -13.39
CA SER A 126 -2.02 -11.84 -14.50
C SER A 126 -1.50 -10.48 -14.97
N PHE A 127 -1.68 -10.23 -16.27
CA PHE A 127 -1.25 -9.00 -16.93
C PHE A 127 -2.25 -7.85 -16.73
N GLY A 128 -3.49 -8.18 -16.41
CA GLY A 128 -4.46 -7.20 -15.95
C GLY A 128 -5.75 -7.85 -15.45
N GLU A 129 -6.41 -7.17 -14.53
CA GLU A 129 -7.69 -7.58 -13.94
C GLU A 129 -8.69 -6.43 -13.96
N LYS A 130 -9.94 -6.75 -14.26
CA LYS A 130 -11.03 -5.79 -14.16
C LYS A 130 -11.69 -5.91 -12.79
N ASP A 131 -11.61 -4.86 -11.99
CA ASP A 131 -12.29 -4.78 -10.70
C ASP A 131 -13.19 -3.54 -10.63
N LEU A 132 -14.46 -3.75 -10.26
CA LEU A 132 -15.47 -2.69 -10.13
C LEU A 132 -15.56 -1.73 -11.33
N GLY A 133 -15.36 -2.25 -12.55
CA GLY A 133 -15.40 -1.46 -13.79
C GLY A 133 -14.09 -0.77 -14.17
N VAL A 134 -13.06 -0.83 -13.32
CA VAL A 134 -11.72 -0.30 -13.59
C VAL A 134 -10.81 -1.44 -14.02
N MET A 135 -10.04 -1.25 -15.09
CA MET A 135 -9.00 -2.18 -15.50
C MET A 135 -7.70 -1.81 -14.78
N ILE A 136 -7.08 -2.77 -14.13
CA ILE A 136 -5.77 -2.64 -13.50
C ILE A 136 -4.84 -3.53 -14.31
N SER A 137 -3.96 -2.95 -15.11
CA SER A 137 -2.96 -3.67 -15.91
C SER A 137 -1.56 -3.43 -15.37
N ASN A 138 -0.63 -4.32 -15.72
CA ASN A 138 0.76 -4.24 -15.30
C ASN A 138 1.62 -3.23 -16.08
N ASP A 139 1.09 -2.64 -17.13
CA ASP A 139 1.73 -1.61 -17.96
C ASP A 139 1.33 -0.18 -17.59
N LEU A 140 0.48 0.00 -16.56
CA LEU A 140 0.04 1.30 -16.02
C LEU A 140 -0.55 2.26 -17.08
N LYS A 141 -1.09 1.72 -18.19
CA LYS A 141 -1.73 2.49 -19.26
C LYS A 141 -3.25 2.53 -19.14
#